data_AF-A0A0M6Y4F4-F1
#
_entry.id   AF-A0A0M6Y4F4-F1
#
_cell.length_a   1.000
_cell.length_b   1.000
_cell.length_c   1.000
_cell.angle_alpha   90.00
_cell.angle_beta   90.00
_cell.angle_gamma   90.00
#
_symmetry.space_group_name_H-M   'P 1'
#
loop_
_entity.id
_entity.type
_entity.pdbx_description
1 polymer ?
#
loop_
_entity_poly.entity_id
_entity_poly.type
_entity_poly.pdbx_seq_one_letter_code
_entity_poly.pdbx_strand_id
1 'polypeptide(L)'
;MYLLPRTQMIAALAACGAVLVTALPSAAQSGRPNSTAMSCGQVQSMINQRGAVVLSTGRYTFDRYVANRSYCQHGEVTRRDYIPTRDNAKCYVLRCINPQPWRYD
;
A
#
# COMPACT_ATOMS: atom_id res chain seq x y z
N MET A 1 -47.44 -42.95 -17.25
CA MET A 1 -47.78 -42.16 -18.45
C MET A 1 -48.76 -41.07 -18.05
N TYR A 2 -48.31 -39.83 -17.85
CA TYR A 2 -49.07 -38.59 -18.06
C TYR A 2 -48.05 -37.48 -18.31
N LEU A 3 -48.17 -36.84 -19.46
CA LEU A 3 -47.28 -35.82 -20.01
C LEU A 3 -47.39 -34.53 -19.18
N LEU A 4 -46.26 -33.91 -18.85
CA LEU A 4 -46.24 -32.47 -18.63
C LEU A 4 -45.53 -31.79 -19.81
N PRO A 5 -46.19 -30.85 -20.50
CA PRO A 5 -45.75 -30.27 -21.75
C PRO A 5 -44.58 -29.30 -21.54
N ARG A 6 -43.66 -29.31 -22.51
CA ARG A 6 -42.41 -28.55 -22.64
C ARG A 6 -42.55 -27.01 -22.60
N THR A 7 -43.74 -26.48 -22.33
CA THR A 7 -44.11 -25.07 -22.46
C THR A 7 -44.11 -24.30 -21.13
N GLN A 8 -44.04 -24.99 -19.98
CA GLN A 8 -44.08 -24.37 -18.64
C GLN A 8 -42.70 -24.10 -18.03
N MET A 9 -41.63 -24.03 -18.83
CA MET A 9 -40.30 -23.57 -18.37
C MET A 9 -39.96 -22.14 -18.79
N ILE A 10 -40.82 -21.47 -19.57
CA ILE A 10 -40.53 -20.12 -20.09
C ILE A 10 -41.00 -19.01 -19.12
N ALA A 11 -41.83 -19.35 -18.13
CA ALA A 11 -42.40 -18.38 -17.20
C ALA A 11 -41.95 -18.58 -15.74
N ALA A 12 -40.73 -19.08 -15.51
CA ALA A 12 -40.06 -18.87 -14.22
C ALA A 12 -39.40 -17.48 -14.27
N LEU A 13 -40.23 -16.51 -13.90
CA LEU A 13 -39.92 -15.10 -13.69
C LEU A 13 -38.48 -14.84 -13.20
N ALA A 14 -37.75 -14.13 -14.05
CA ALA A 14 -37.31 -12.78 -13.70
C ALA A 14 -36.57 -12.64 -12.37
N ALA A 15 -35.41 -13.29 -12.26
CA ALA A 15 -34.33 -12.80 -11.42
C ALA A 15 -32.98 -13.26 -12.00
N CYS A 16 -32.76 -13.00 -13.29
CA CYS A 16 -31.39 -12.94 -13.83
C CYS A 16 -30.72 -11.73 -13.18
N GLY A 17 -30.21 -11.91 -11.95
CA GLY A 17 -29.35 -10.97 -11.29
C GLY A 17 -28.11 -10.78 -12.16
N ALA A 18 -28.14 -9.75 -13.00
CA ALA A 18 -26.98 -9.29 -13.73
C ALA A 18 -25.95 -8.82 -12.70
N VAL A 19 -25.00 -9.70 -12.35
CA VAL A 19 -23.82 -9.32 -11.60
C VAL A 19 -22.99 -8.45 -12.53
N LEU A 20 -23.24 -7.14 -12.49
CA LEU A 20 -22.37 -6.14 -13.11
C LEU A 20 -21.06 -6.14 -12.33
N VAL A 21 -20.10 -6.94 -12.80
CA VAL A 21 -18.71 -6.82 -12.38
C VAL A 21 -18.20 -5.51 -12.94
N THR A 22 -18.33 -4.43 -12.18
CA THR A 22 -17.70 -3.16 -12.50
C THR A 22 -16.20 -3.35 -12.38
N ALA A 23 -15.52 -3.51 -13.51
CA ALA A 23 -14.07 -3.42 -13.59
C ALA A 23 -13.66 -2.01 -13.15
N LEU A 24 -13.31 -1.85 -11.88
CA LEU A 24 -12.71 -0.63 -11.38
C LEU A 24 -11.38 -0.45 -12.12
N PRO A 25 -11.10 0.70 -12.73
CA PRO A 25 -9.79 0.96 -13.31
C PRO A 25 -8.76 0.86 -12.20
N SER A 26 -7.98 -0.22 -12.23
CA SER A 26 -6.79 -0.33 -11.41
C SER A 26 -5.77 0.62 -12.00
N ALA A 27 -5.85 1.89 -11.60
CA ALA A 27 -4.71 2.79 -11.71
C ALA A 27 -3.65 2.26 -10.76
N ALA A 28 -2.98 1.19 -11.18
CA ALA A 28 -1.73 0.74 -10.60
C ALA A 28 -0.80 1.95 -10.73
N GLN A 29 -0.68 2.72 -9.65
CA GLN A 29 0.32 3.76 -9.59
C GLN A 29 1.67 3.04 -9.54
N SER A 30 2.24 2.80 -10.73
CA SER A 30 3.60 2.30 -10.92
C SER A 30 4.66 3.28 -10.40
N GLY A 31 4.24 4.39 -9.80
CA GLY A 31 5.08 5.34 -9.10
C GLY A 31 5.32 4.93 -7.64
N ARG A 32 6.52 5.19 -7.17
CA ARG A 32 6.85 5.09 -5.74
C ARG A 32 5.87 5.93 -4.91
N PRO A 33 5.28 5.40 -3.83
CA PRO A 33 4.38 6.18 -2.99
C PRO A 33 5.07 7.44 -2.46
N ASN A 34 4.36 8.57 -2.47
CA ASN A 34 4.90 9.86 -2.05
C ASN A 34 4.33 10.26 -0.69
N SER A 35 5.21 10.47 0.30
CA SER A 35 4.82 10.89 1.64
C SER A 35 4.10 12.23 1.62
N THR A 36 4.45 13.15 0.71
CA THR A 36 3.83 14.48 0.63
C THR A 36 2.39 14.45 0.12
N ALA A 37 1.94 13.34 -0.47
CA ALA A 37 0.56 13.12 -0.89
C ALA A 37 -0.28 12.37 0.15
N MET A 38 0.34 11.86 1.21
CA MET A 38 -0.30 11.07 2.27
C MET A 38 -0.27 11.83 3.60
N SER A 39 -1.18 11.47 4.51
CA SER A 39 -1.06 11.90 5.90
C SER A 39 0.03 11.13 6.65
N CYS A 40 0.53 11.67 7.75
CA CYS A 40 1.50 10.98 8.60
C CYS A 40 0.98 9.63 9.10
N GLY A 41 -0.31 9.55 9.50
CA GLY A 41 -0.95 8.30 9.89
C GLY A 41 -1.02 7.28 8.75
N GLN A 42 -1.30 7.72 7.52
CA GLN A 42 -1.31 6.83 6.35
C GLN A 42 0.10 6.31 6.02
N VAL A 43 1.12 7.16 6.12
CA VAL A 43 2.52 6.75 5.95
C VAL A 43 2.90 5.69 6.97
N GLN A 44 2.63 5.93 8.26
CA GLN A 44 2.95 4.98 9.32
C GLN A 44 2.20 3.66 9.15
N SER A 45 0.90 3.72 8.83
CA SER A 45 0.10 2.54 8.55
C SER A 45 0.70 1.72 7.39
N MET A 46 1.06 2.38 6.29
CA MET A 46 1.68 1.71 5.14
C MET A 46 3.02 1.05 5.49
N ILE A 47 3.88 1.76 6.25
CA ILE A 47 5.18 1.21 6.69
C ILE A 47 4.95 -0.01 7.60
N ASN A 48 4.02 0.08 8.55
CA ASN A 48 3.72 -1.01 9.48
C ASN A 48 3.13 -2.24 8.76
N GLN A 49 2.27 -2.03 7.77
CA GLN A 49 1.66 -3.10 6.99
C GLN A 49 2.66 -3.84 6.09
N ARG A 50 3.60 -3.10 5.50
CA ARG A 50 4.58 -3.64 4.54
C ARG A 50 5.92 -4.00 5.15
N GLY A 51 6.18 -3.56 6.38
CA GLY A 51 7.45 -3.74 7.08
C GLY A 51 8.56 -2.81 6.62
N ALA A 52 8.80 -2.70 5.32
CA ALA A 52 9.76 -1.78 4.71
C ALA A 52 9.21 -1.19 3.41
N VAL A 53 9.36 0.12 3.21
CA VAL A 53 8.82 0.83 2.04
C VAL A 53 9.80 1.89 1.56
N VAL A 54 10.05 1.94 0.25
CA VAL A 54 10.73 3.07 -0.37
C VAL A 54 9.70 4.16 -0.63
N LEU A 55 9.86 5.34 -0.03
CA LEU A 55 8.94 6.47 -0.15
C LEU A 55 9.63 7.66 -0.79
N SER A 56 8.95 8.33 -1.73
CA SER A 56 9.34 9.68 -2.14
C SER A 56 9.03 10.64 -0.99
N THR A 57 9.95 11.55 -0.70
CA THR A 57 9.77 12.64 0.27
C THR A 57 9.79 14.02 -0.39
N GLY A 58 9.92 14.05 -1.72
CA GLY A 58 9.95 15.23 -2.56
C GLY A 58 10.04 14.84 -4.02
N ARG A 59 10.25 15.82 -4.91
CA ARG A 59 10.33 15.58 -6.37
C ARG A 59 11.47 14.63 -6.76
N TYR A 60 12.60 14.73 -6.07
CA TYR A 60 13.81 13.94 -6.34
C TYR A 60 14.34 13.20 -5.12
N THR A 61 13.79 13.43 -3.93
CA THR A 61 14.27 12.86 -2.67
C THR A 61 13.43 11.65 -2.28
N PHE A 62 14.12 10.65 -1.75
CA PHE A 62 13.50 9.42 -1.27
C PHE A 62 14.42 8.63 -0.38
N ASP A 63 13.82 7.74 0.39
CA ASP A 63 14.57 6.78 1.19
C ASP A 63 13.74 5.52 1.45
N ARG A 64 14.37 4.50 2.02
CA ARG A 64 13.72 3.29 2.53
C ARG A 64 13.44 3.46 4.03
N TYR A 65 12.15 3.44 4.37
CA TYR A 65 11.68 3.50 5.75
C TYR A 65 11.19 2.14 6.22
N VAL A 66 11.41 1.82 7.49
CA VAL A 66 11.12 0.52 8.09
C VAL A 66 10.21 0.65 9.31
N ALA A 67 9.43 -0.38 9.59
CA ALA A 67 8.55 -0.44 10.76
C ALA A 67 9.36 -0.62 12.05
N ASN A 68 10.42 -1.44 12.01
CA ASN A 68 11.29 -1.73 13.14
C ASN A 68 12.62 -2.34 12.70
N ARG A 69 13.46 -2.70 13.67
CA ARG A 69 14.83 -3.23 13.46
C ARG A 69 14.90 -4.56 12.70
N SER A 70 13.86 -5.40 12.70
CA SER A 70 13.89 -6.69 12.01
C SER A 70 13.97 -6.56 10.49
N TYR A 71 13.68 -5.37 9.95
CA TYR A 71 13.73 -5.06 8.52
C TYR A 71 15.04 -4.36 8.09
N CYS A 72 15.99 -4.22 9.01
CA CYS A 72 17.34 -3.78 8.70
C CYS A 72 18.24 -4.95 8.35
N GLN A 73 19.25 -4.69 7.51
CA GLN A 73 20.26 -5.69 7.19
C GLN A 73 21.10 -6.04 8.42
N HIS A 74 21.82 -7.17 8.34
CA HIS A 74 22.74 -7.56 9.39
C HIS A 74 23.79 -6.46 9.61
N GLY A 75 23.97 -6.03 10.86
CA GLY A 75 24.86 -4.93 11.24
C GLY A 75 24.23 -3.52 11.22
N GLU A 76 23.15 -3.28 10.47
CA GLU A 76 22.50 -1.95 10.39
C GLU A 76 21.56 -1.68 11.56
N VAL A 77 21.59 -0.49 12.18
CA VAL A 77 20.69 -0.07 13.25
C VAL A 77 19.56 0.83 12.77
N THR A 78 18.43 0.86 13.49
CA THR A 78 17.35 1.82 13.21
C THR A 78 17.72 3.20 13.75
N ARG A 79 17.58 4.22 12.91
CA ARG A 79 17.70 5.63 13.27
C ARG A 79 16.38 6.34 13.00
N ARG A 80 16.03 7.24 13.90
CA ARG A 80 14.87 8.14 13.77
C ARG A 80 15.12 9.14 12.65
N ASP A 81 14.11 9.35 11.84
CA ASP A 81 14.10 10.34 10.77
C ASP A 81 12.73 11.03 10.71
N TYR A 82 12.67 12.17 10.05
CA TYR A 82 11.45 12.98 9.95
C TYR A 82 11.23 13.45 8.53
N ILE A 83 10.06 13.09 7.98
CA ILE A 83 9.73 13.38 6.58
C ILE A 83 8.51 14.29 6.47
N PRO A 84 8.41 15.09 5.40
CA PRO A 84 7.23 15.88 5.13
C PRO A 84 6.08 14.97 4.68
N THR A 85 4.89 15.25 5.23
CA THR A 85 3.61 14.66 4.85
C THR A 85 2.58 15.77 4.64
N ARG A 86 1.42 15.43 4.08
CA ARG A 86 0.37 16.40 3.74
C ARG A 86 -0.12 17.21 4.94
N ASP A 87 -0.20 16.59 6.11
CA ASP A 87 -0.74 17.16 7.35
C ASP A 87 0.36 17.49 8.39
N ASN A 88 1.56 16.91 8.26
CA ASN A 88 2.66 17.13 9.21
C ASN A 88 4.02 17.21 8.48
N ALA A 89 4.72 18.34 8.61
CA ALA A 89 6.04 18.53 8.01
C ALA A 89 7.17 17.69 8.65
N LYS A 90 6.95 17.13 9.85
CA LYS A 90 7.90 16.32 10.62
C LYS A 90 7.26 15.01 11.08
N CYS A 91 6.79 14.20 10.13
CA CYS A 91 6.29 12.87 10.44
C CYS A 91 7.42 11.94 10.86
N TYR A 92 7.30 11.33 12.04
CA TYR A 92 8.28 10.39 12.57
C TYR A 92 8.31 9.08 11.78
N VAL A 93 9.50 8.66 11.36
CA VAL A 93 9.77 7.40 10.67
C VAL A 93 11.11 6.80 11.13
N LEU A 94 11.36 5.53 10.80
CA LEU A 94 12.64 4.88 11.04
C LEU A 94 13.30 4.54 9.71
N ARG A 95 14.62 4.72 9.64
CA ARG A 95 15.48 4.25 8.55
C ARG A 95 16.56 3.32 9.12
N CYS A 96 17.06 2.41 8.30
CA CYS A 96 18.25 1.65 8.64
C CYS A 96 19.49 2.47 8.30
N ILE A 97 20.51 2.39 9.15
CA ILE A 97 21.82 2.99 8.94
C ILE A 97 22.89 2.01 9.36
N ASN A 98 24.07 2.10 8.77
CA ASN A 98 25.23 1.47 9.36
C ASN A 98 25.72 2.28 10.55
N PRO A 99 25.88 1.67 11.73
CA PRO A 99 26.40 2.38 12.89
C PRO A 99 27.90 2.70 12.77
N GLN A 100 28.61 2.16 11.78
CA GLN A 100 30.05 2.38 11.64
C GLN A 100 30.34 3.68 10.87
N PRO A 101 31.14 4.61 11.44
CA PRO A 101 31.31 5.96 10.89
C PRO A 101 32.07 6.03 9.55
N TRP A 102 32.71 4.95 9.11
CA TRP A 102 33.59 4.92 7.92
C TRP A 102 33.05 4.07 6.75
N ARG A 103 31.86 3.47 6.89
CA ARG A 103 31.19 2.83 5.76
C ARG A 103 30.32 3.86 5.07
N TYR A 104 30.63 4.15 3.82
CA TYR A 104 29.74 4.86 2.91
C TYR A 104 28.68 3.85 2.46
N ASP A 105 27.53 3.83 3.13
CA ASP A 105 26.32 3.16 2.62
C ASP A 105 25.69 3.97 1.48
#